data_AF-A0A535Y712-F1
#
_entry.id   AF-A0A535Y712-F1
#
_cell.length_a   1.000
_cell.length_b   1.000
_cell.length_c   1.000
_cell.angle_alpha   90.00
_cell.angle_beta   90.00
_cell.angle_gamma   90.00
#
_symmetry.space_group_name_H-M   'P 1'
#
loop_
_entity.id
_entity.type
_entity.pdbx_description
1 polymer ?
#
loop_
_entity_poly.entity_id
_entity_poly.type
_entity_poly.pdbx_seq_one_letter_code
_entity_poly.pdbx_strand_id
1 'polypeptide(L)' 'MNGLSSYTPLEQLSLTRYGRLKMLHRDVLPKLDPTDYRVKLTLKALYSTYEDLRGLGLQDEAKLLTGDNDPTSEQS' A
#
# COMPACT_ATOMS: atom_id res chain seq x y z
N MET A 1 21.27 -8.03 4.80
CA MET A 1 21.34 -7.04 5.91
C MET A 1 19.92 -6.65 6.27
N ASN A 2 19.32 -7.27 7.28
CA ASN A 2 18.01 -6.85 7.79
C ASN A 2 18.22 -5.75 8.83
N GLY A 3 18.66 -4.58 8.38
CA GLY A 3 18.60 -3.37 9.18
C GLY A 3 17.17 -2.85 9.14
N LEU A 4 16.54 -2.67 10.29
CA LEU A 4 15.29 -1.93 10.35
C LEU A 4 15.55 -0.52 9.80
N SER A 5 15.05 -0.24 8.59
CA SER A 5 15.15 1.09 7.99
C SER A 5 14.57 2.11 8.95
N SER A 6 15.36 3.15 9.26
CA SER A 6 14.90 4.24 10.11
C SER A 6 14.10 5.20 9.24
N TYR A 7 12.78 5.20 9.41
CA TYR A 7 11.88 6.10 8.71
C TYR A 7 11.70 7.40 9.49
N THR A 8 11.58 8.52 8.78
CA THR A 8 11.07 9.75 9.37
C THR A 8 9.61 9.57 9.81
N PRO A 9 9.08 10.40 10.73
CA PRO A 9 7.68 10.28 11.15
C PRO A 9 6.68 10.36 9.99
N LEU A 10 6.98 11.17 8.95
CA LEU A 10 6.13 11.31 7.76
C LEU A 10 6.15 10.03 6.91
N GLU A 11 7.34 9.47 6.68
CA GLU A 11 7.52 8.21 5.96
C GLU A 11 6.78 7.05 6.64
N GLN A 12 6.95 6.91 7.96
CA GLN A 12 6.26 5.87 8.73
C GLN A 12 4.74 6.03 8.70
N LEU A 13 4.25 7.27 8.79
CA LEU A 13 2.82 7.57 8.69
C LEU A 13 2.27 7.18 7.30
N SER A 14 2.96 7.57 6.23
CA SER A 14 2.58 7.26 4.85
C SER A 14 2.57 5.75 4.58
N LEU A 15 3.60 5.02 5.01
CA LEU A 15 3.67 3.56 4.89
C LEU A 15 2.54 2.87 5.66
N THR A 16 2.29 3.28 6.89
CA THR A 16 1.20 2.74 7.73
C THR A 16 -0.16 2.98 7.09
N ARG A 17 -0.39 4.20 6.57
CA ARG A 17 -1.63 4.56 5.89
C ARG A 17 -1.82 3.70 4.64
N TYR A 18 -0.77 3.54 3.83
CA TYR A 18 -0.81 2.74 2.61
C TYR A 18 -1.12 1.27 2.92
N GLY A 19 -0.44 0.67 3.90
CA GLY A 19 -0.71 -0.71 4.33
C GLY A 19 -2.17 -0.93 4.76
N ARG A 20 -2.74 -0.01 5.55
CA ARG A 20 -4.16 -0.07 5.94
C ARG A 20 -5.10 0.05 4.75
N LEU A 21 -4.83 0.97 3.83
CA LEU A 21 -5.65 1.13 2.62
C LEU A 21 -5.59 -0.11 1.73
N LYS A 22 -4.44 -0.78 1.64
CA LYS A 22 -4.32 -2.08 0.95
C LYS A 22 -5.13 -3.19 1.62
N MET A 23 -5.14 -3.26 2.94
CA MET A 23 -6.01 -4.20 3.68
C MET A 23 -7.49 -3.92 3.38
N LEU A 24 -7.93 -2.66 3.41
CA LEU A 24 -9.30 -2.30 3.04
C LEU A 24 -9.63 -2.67 1.59
N HIS A 25 -8.70 -2.39 0.67
CA HIS A 25 -8.83 -2.72 -0.74
C HIS A 25 -9.01 -4.23 -0.96
N ARG A 26 -8.28 -5.08 -0.22
CA ARG A 26 -8.35 -6.53 -0.32
C ARG A 26 -9.56 -7.13 0.40
N ASP A 27 -9.83 -6.69 1.63
CA ASP A 27 -10.70 -7.42 2.56
C ASP A 27 -12.12 -6.84 2.66
N VAL A 28 -12.29 -5.56 2.31
CA VAL A 28 -13.53 -4.80 2.51
C VAL A 28 -14.16 -4.40 1.18
N LEU A 29 -13.40 -3.76 0.28
CA LEU A 29 -13.97 -3.24 -0.97
C LEU A 29 -14.67 -4.29 -1.84
N PRO A 30 -14.18 -5.56 -1.96
CA PRO A 30 -14.86 -6.57 -2.77
C PRO A 30 -16.26 -6.97 -2.26
N LYS A 31 -16.60 -6.60 -1.02
CA LYS A 31 -17.91 -6.86 -0.39
C LYS A 31 -18.89 -5.69 -0.57
N LEU A 32 -18.44 -4.59 -1.16
CA LEU A 32 -19.24 -3.38 -1.36
C LEU A 32 -19.70 -3.30 -2.82
N ASP A 33 -20.80 -2.58 -3.02
CA ASP A 33 -21.23 -2.21 -4.37
C ASP A 33 -20.17 -1.30 -5.02
N PRO A 34 -19.82 -1.49 -6.31
CA PRO A 34 -18.85 -0.64 -7.00
C PRO A 34 -19.19 0.85 -7.02
N THR A 35 -20.47 1.20 -6.89
CA THR A 35 -20.94 2.59 -6.85
C THR A 35 -20.84 3.20 -5.44
N ASP A 36 -20.58 2.41 -4.41
CA ASP A 36 -20.44 2.84 -3.02
C ASP A 36 -19.31 3.87 -2.88
N TYR A 37 -19.60 4.96 -2.16
CA TYR A 37 -18.65 6.05 -1.98
C TYR A 37 -17.36 5.60 -1.29
N ARG A 38 -17.42 4.57 -0.43
CA ARG A 38 -16.25 4.03 0.27
C ARG A 38 -15.26 3.38 -0.68
N VAL A 39 -15.75 2.74 -1.75
CA VAL A 39 -14.90 2.19 -2.81
C VAL A 39 -14.13 3.32 -3.48
N LYS A 40 -14.84 4.35 -3.95
CA LYS A 40 -14.24 5.51 -4.63
C LYS A 40 -13.24 6.24 -3.75
N LEU A 41 -13.59 6.51 -2.49
CA LEU A 41 -12.71 7.20 -1.54
C LEU A 41 -11.47 6.37 -1.20
N THR A 42 -11.63 5.06 -0.98
CA THR A 42 -10.49 4.19 -0.64
C THR A 42 -9.53 4.07 -1.82
N LEU A 43 -10.03 3.89 -3.05
CA LEU A 43 -9.19 3.86 -4.25
C LEU A 43 -8.43 5.17 -4.47
N LYS A 44 -9.10 6.31 -4.30
CA LYS A 44 -8.46 7.62 -4.43
C LYS A 44 -7.41 7.85 -3.34
N ALA A 45 -7.72 7.49 -2.09
CA ALA A 45 -6.77 7.58 -0.99
C ALA A 45 -5.56 6.66 -1.20
N LEU A 46 -5.78 5.44 -1.71
CA LEU A 46 -4.72 4.48 -2.02
C LEU A 46 -3.77 5.02 -3.09
N TYR A 47 -4.33 5.55 -4.19
CA TYR A 47 -3.54 6.17 -5.26
C TYR A 47 -2.75 7.39 -4.73
N SER A 48 -3.40 8.33 -4.05
CA SER A 48 -2.74 9.52 -3.51
C SER A 48 -1.62 9.16 -2.52
N THR A 49 -1.85 8.18 -1.65
CA THR A 49 -0.83 7.76 -0.67
C THR A 49 0.36 7.07 -1.36
N TYR A 50 0.13 6.34 -2.46
CA TYR A 50 1.22 5.78 -3.26
C TYR A 50 2.05 6.88 -3.93
N GLU A 51 1.41 7.91 -4.46
CA GLU A 51 2.09 9.09 -5.03
C GLU A 51 2.92 9.82 -3.97
N ASP A 52 2.40 9.98 -2.75
CA ASP A 52 3.15 10.55 -1.62
C ASP A 52 4.38 9.69 -1.29
N LEU A 53 4.24 8.35 -1.24
CA LEU A 53 5.35 7.43 -1.01
C LEU A 53 6.40 7.51 -2.13
N ARG A 54 5.97 7.64 -3.40
CA ARG A 54 6.89 7.85 -4.52
C ARG A 54 7.66 9.15 -4.39
N GLY A 55 7.00 10.24 -3.97
CA GLY A 55 7.64 11.52 -3.68
C GLY A 55 8.64 11.47 -2.52
N LEU A 56 8.43 10.56 -1.57
CA LEU A 56 9.33 10.28 -0.45
C LEU A 56 10.45 9.26 -0.79
N GLY A 57 10.47 8.71 -2.02
CA GLY A 57 11.44 7.69 -2.42
C GLY A 57 11.15 6.28 -1.89
N LEU A 58 9.97 6.05 -1.33
CA LEU A 58 9.56 4.80 -0.67
C LEU A 58 8.70 3.88 -1.55
N GLN A 59 8.91 3.94 -2.86
CA GLN A 59 8.12 3.17 -3.82
C GLN A 59 8.37 1.66 -3.72
N ASP A 60 9.57 1.24 -3.29
CA ASP A 60 9.92 -0.17 -3.23
C ASP A 60 9.40 -0.81 -1.94
N GLU A 61 9.41 -0.07 -0.83
CA GLU A 61 8.71 -0.42 0.41
C GLU A 61 7.21 -0.55 0.17
N ALA A 62 6.63 0.36 -0.61
CA ALA A 62 5.23 0.27 -1.02
C ALA A 62 4.95 -1.03 -1.80
N LYS A 63 5.88 -1.48 -2.67
CA LYS A 63 5.76 -2.75 -3.39
C LYS A 63 5.83 -3.96 -2.46
N LEU A 64 6.69 -3.93 -1.44
CA LEU A 64 6.75 -5.00 -0.42
C LEU A 64 5.40 -5.16 0.30
N LEU A 65 4.70 -4.05 0.57
CA LEU A 65 3.37 -4.05 1.19
C LEU A 65 2.25 -4.59 0.27
N THR A 66 2.49 -4.68 -1.04
CA THR A 66 1.54 -5.27 -2.00
C THR A 66 1.49 -6.79 -1.93
N GLY A 67 2.52 -7.44 -1.35
CA GLY A 67 2.60 -8.90 -1.30
C GLY A 67 2.95 -9.56 -2.64
N ASP A 68 3.21 -8.79 -3.70
CA ASP A 68 3.60 -9.30 -5.03
C ASP A 68 5.04 -9.85 -5.07
N ASN A 69 5.74 -9.86 -3.93
CA ASN A 69 6.95 -10.67 -3.77
C ASN A 69 6.52 -12.05 -3.29
N ASP A 70 5.91 -12.83 -4.18
CA ASP A 70 5.92 -14.27 -4.05
C ASP A 70 7.32 -14.75 -4.43
N PRO A 71 8.14 -15.25 -3.48
CA PRO A 71 9.46 -15.81 -3.79
C PRO A 71 9.40 -17.06 -4.69
N THR A 72 8.21 -17.50 -5.09
CA THR A 72 7.99 -18.70 -5.89
C THR A 72 7.92 -18.45 -7.41
N SER A 73 7.99 -17.19 -7.87
CA SER A 73 7.84 -16.85 -9.30
C SER A 73 9.12 -17.01 -10.14
N GLU A 74 10.24 -17.47 -9.58
CA GLU A 74 11.50 -17.79 -10.31
C GLU A 74 11.66 -19.30 -10.62
N GLN A 75 10.62 -20.12 -10.44
CA GLN A 75 10.64 -21.53 -10.83
C GLN A 75 9.37 -21.93 -11.59
N SER A 76 9.19 -21.41 -12.80
CA SER A 76 8.29 -21.98 -13.82
C SER A 76 8.79 -21.67 -15.22
#